data_AF-A0A373GRJ6-F1
#
_entry.id   AF-A0A373GRJ6-F1
#
_cell.length_a   1.000
_cell.length_b   1.000
_cell.length_c   1.000
_cell.angle_alpha   90.00
_cell.angle_beta   90.00
_cell.angle_gamma   90.00
#
_symmetry.space_group_name_H-M   'P 1'
#
loop_
_entity.id
_entity.type
_entity.pdbx_description
1 polymer ?
#
loop_
_entity_poly.entity_id
_entity_poly.type
_entity_poly.pdbx_seq_one_letter_code
_entity_poly.pdbx_strand_id
1 'polypeptide(L)'
;MARNDGIDRTLARNQDLETPDDVTKVQEHNEREKDRYSNVDIVPERTALNVHFKSPTDDYVKMFEQMEQDKIISTRGLKPDAVKYGELVFDVNSAYFYNHGGYEFAKQFYADAYKAAVEIVGGEQYILSAVMHADERNRAMSEALGEDVYHYHLHVVYIPVVEKQILWSKRCKDESLRGTVKETITQVSRSKKWESKPVLDENGNPMLNAKGKKILKSSYSVLQDDFFNFMRNAGYTDVERGECGSTEEHLTVTQFKVQAEQQRLEAVTGQVAQAEQSLADAKAATEKQKKKLEALKKETQAAKSVAMTAHEIESMGKKNPITGNVTMTADECRTLKDYAVSSFAEKSEKLKYKQKFEQADKNAKIWKDRFEKLNKDYEELKQKAQPFLDAIEIASEKVWAFINAILARGKELYEHKHPARNRGQDMEI
;
A
#
# COMPACT_ATOMS: atom_id res chain seq x y z
N MET A 1 -4.24 -6.57 -5.57
CA MET A 1 -3.30 -7.32 -4.71
C MET A 1 -3.17 -6.72 -3.31
N ALA A 2 -3.22 -5.40 -3.11
CA ALA A 2 -3.19 -4.82 -1.76
C ALA A 2 -4.57 -4.24 -1.39
N ARG A 3 -5.44 -5.05 -0.80
CA ARG A 3 -6.69 -4.57 -0.16
C ARG A 3 -6.51 -4.23 1.32
N ASN A 4 -5.31 -4.45 1.84
CA ASN A 4 -4.95 -4.24 3.24
C ASN A 4 -5.91 -4.94 4.22
N ASP A 5 -6.52 -6.05 3.79
CA ASP A 5 -7.46 -6.88 4.53
C ASP A 5 -6.76 -8.04 5.25
N GLY A 6 -5.42 -8.09 5.18
CA GLY A 6 -4.61 -9.13 5.81
C GLY A 6 -4.65 -10.48 5.11
N ILE A 7 -5.21 -10.56 3.89
CA ILE A 7 -5.32 -11.80 3.12
C ILE A 7 -4.31 -11.82 1.99
N ASP A 8 -3.46 -12.85 1.99
CA ASP A 8 -2.45 -13.08 0.97
C ASP A 8 -3.07 -13.79 -0.23
N ARG A 9 -3.14 -13.11 -1.38
CA ARG A 9 -3.78 -13.63 -2.59
C ARG A 9 -2.77 -13.89 -3.69
N THR A 10 -2.91 -15.04 -4.33
CA THR A 10 -2.18 -15.36 -5.56
C THR A 10 -2.69 -14.52 -6.72
N LEU A 11 -1.78 -14.03 -7.56
CA LEU A 11 -2.09 -13.39 -8.83
C LEU A 11 -1.36 -14.10 -9.97
N ALA A 12 -2.10 -14.44 -11.01
CA ALA A 12 -1.56 -14.89 -12.30
C ALA A 12 -2.14 -14.03 -13.44
N ARG A 13 -1.29 -13.25 -14.11
CA ARG A 13 -1.70 -12.39 -15.24
C ARG A 13 -1.00 -12.84 -16.51
N ASN A 14 -1.70 -12.79 -17.65
CA ASN A 14 -1.08 -12.87 -18.97
C ASN A 14 -1.07 -11.48 -19.64
N GLN A 15 0.08 -11.08 -20.15
CA GLN A 15 0.23 -9.92 -21.04
C GLN A 15 0.56 -10.41 -22.45
N ASP A 16 -0.21 -9.95 -23.44
CA ASP A 16 0.09 -10.21 -24.85
C ASP A 16 1.24 -9.29 -25.30
N LEU A 17 2.24 -9.84 -25.99
CA LEU A 17 3.30 -9.05 -26.61
C LEU A 17 3.03 -9.00 -28.11
N GLU A 18 2.47 -7.87 -28.55
CA GLU A 18 1.89 -7.70 -29.89
C GLU A 18 2.96 -7.52 -30.95
N THR A 19 4.05 -6.81 -30.63
CA THR A 19 5.09 -6.44 -31.58
C THR A 19 6.48 -6.94 -31.17
N PRO A 20 7.42 -7.09 -32.11
CA PRO A 20 8.82 -7.39 -31.77
C PRO A 20 9.44 -6.37 -30.81
N ASP A 21 9.09 -5.09 -30.94
CA ASP A 21 9.57 -4.04 -30.02
C ASP A 21 9.07 -4.25 -28.59
N ASP A 22 7.84 -4.74 -28.41
CA ASP A 22 7.32 -5.08 -27.09
C ASP A 22 8.07 -6.28 -26.49
N VAL A 23 8.39 -7.28 -27.32
CA VAL A 23 9.20 -8.45 -26.92
C VAL A 23 10.59 -8.02 -26.47
N THR A 24 11.27 -7.16 -27.25
CA THR A 24 12.58 -6.62 -26.88
C THR A 24 12.52 -5.83 -25.59
N LYS A 25 11.53 -4.93 -25.42
CA LYS A 25 11.40 -4.17 -24.16
C LYS A 25 11.21 -5.06 -22.93
N VAL A 26 10.44 -6.14 -23.09
CA VAL A 26 10.23 -7.14 -22.03
C VAL A 26 11.50 -7.92 -21.75
N GLN A 27 12.27 -8.31 -22.77
CA GLN A 27 13.59 -8.92 -22.59
C GLN A 27 14.53 -8.00 -21.82
N GLU A 28 14.72 -6.77 -22.30
CA GLU A 28 15.63 -5.80 -21.69
C GLU A 28 15.25 -5.48 -20.23
N HIS A 29 13.95 -5.55 -19.92
CA HIS A 29 13.43 -5.45 -18.55
C HIS A 29 13.76 -6.69 -17.73
N ASN A 30 13.35 -7.87 -18.20
CA ASN A 30 13.42 -9.13 -17.45
C ASN A 30 14.84 -9.59 -17.21
N GLU A 31 15.69 -9.44 -18.22
CA GLU A 31 17.10 -9.86 -18.23
C GLU A 31 18.05 -8.76 -17.73
N ARG A 32 17.49 -7.62 -17.32
CA ARG A 32 18.22 -6.47 -16.77
C ARG A 32 19.32 -5.92 -17.70
N GLU A 33 19.04 -5.80 -19.00
CA GLU A 33 20.01 -5.40 -20.05
C GLU A 33 20.14 -3.88 -20.26
N LYS A 34 19.34 -3.04 -19.58
CA LYS A 34 19.41 -1.57 -19.70
C LYS A 34 20.34 -0.99 -18.67
N ASP A 35 21.04 0.06 -19.06
CA ASP A 35 21.80 0.90 -18.12
C ASP A 35 20.88 1.67 -17.16
N ARG A 36 19.63 1.94 -17.56
CA ARG A 36 18.69 2.77 -16.80
C ARG A 36 17.26 2.25 -16.90
N TYR A 37 16.59 2.26 -15.75
CA TYR A 37 15.19 1.86 -15.60
C TYR A 37 14.34 3.02 -15.11
N SER A 38 13.11 3.10 -15.62
CA SER A 38 12.10 4.03 -15.11
C SER A 38 11.59 3.59 -13.73
N ASN A 39 11.65 2.29 -13.42
CA ASN A 39 11.31 1.77 -12.11
C ASN A 39 12.43 2.12 -11.11
N VAL A 40 12.21 3.19 -10.35
CA VAL A 40 13.11 3.67 -9.29
C VAL A 40 13.22 2.74 -8.08
N ASP A 41 12.48 1.63 -8.09
CA ASP A 41 12.51 0.61 -7.03
C ASP A 41 13.49 -0.51 -7.32
N ILE A 42 14.01 -0.62 -8.54
CA ILE A 42 15.09 -1.56 -8.86
C ILE A 42 16.35 -1.12 -8.11
N VAL A 43 16.95 -2.03 -7.37
CA VAL A 43 18.19 -1.87 -6.61
C VAL A 43 19.30 -2.63 -7.34
N PRO A 44 20.16 -1.95 -8.13
CA PRO A 44 21.15 -2.62 -8.99
C PRO A 44 22.08 -3.57 -8.25
N GLU A 45 22.43 -3.26 -6.99
CA GLU A 45 23.29 -4.09 -6.15
C GLU A 45 22.68 -5.47 -5.83
N ARG A 46 21.36 -5.62 -6.03
CA ARG A 46 20.62 -6.85 -5.78
C ARG A 46 20.24 -7.61 -7.04
N THR A 47 20.52 -7.08 -8.23
CA THR A 47 20.18 -7.78 -9.49
C THR A 47 20.79 -9.19 -9.55
N ALA A 48 21.94 -9.42 -8.91
CA ALA A 48 22.55 -10.75 -8.78
C ALA A 48 21.73 -11.76 -7.95
N LEU A 49 20.70 -11.31 -7.23
CA LEU A 49 19.78 -12.15 -6.47
C LEU A 49 18.55 -12.56 -7.29
N ASN A 50 18.35 -12.00 -8.49
CA ASN A 50 17.33 -12.50 -9.40
C ASN A 50 17.61 -13.97 -9.73
N VAL A 51 16.56 -14.77 -9.85
CA VAL A 51 16.69 -16.22 -10.05
C VAL A 51 16.07 -16.60 -11.38
N HIS A 52 16.90 -17.03 -12.31
CA HIS A 52 16.44 -17.68 -13.53
C HIS A 52 16.13 -19.14 -13.25
N PHE A 53 14.84 -19.50 -13.36
CA PHE A 53 14.44 -20.91 -13.47
C PHE A 53 14.64 -21.43 -14.89
N LYS A 54 14.58 -20.53 -15.87
CA LYS A 54 15.01 -20.77 -17.24
C LYS A 54 15.62 -19.50 -17.82
N SER A 55 16.93 -19.51 -18.05
CA SER A 55 17.61 -18.43 -18.77
C SER A 55 17.33 -18.54 -20.27
N PRO A 56 17.18 -17.40 -20.97
CA PRO A 56 17.16 -17.41 -22.42
C PRO A 56 18.50 -17.88 -22.99
N THR A 57 18.45 -18.49 -24.17
CA THR A 57 19.65 -18.97 -24.89
C THR A 57 20.14 -17.97 -25.94
N ASP A 58 19.28 -17.04 -26.34
CA ASP A 58 19.53 -15.93 -27.25
C ASP A 58 18.39 -14.89 -27.04
N ASP A 59 18.35 -13.84 -27.86
CA ASP A 59 17.23 -12.92 -27.89
C ASP A 59 15.90 -13.66 -28.11
N TYR A 60 14.83 -13.26 -27.43
CA TYR A 60 13.53 -13.94 -27.48
C TYR A 60 12.99 -14.09 -28.91
N VAL A 61 13.20 -13.08 -29.75
CA VAL A 61 12.80 -13.10 -31.17
C VAL A 61 13.59 -14.17 -31.95
N LYS A 62 14.90 -14.26 -31.73
CA LYS A 62 15.74 -15.27 -32.39
C LYS A 62 15.42 -16.67 -31.90
N MET A 63 15.16 -16.84 -30.60
CA MET A 63 14.71 -18.13 -30.06
C MET A 63 13.42 -18.60 -30.73
N PHE A 64 12.44 -17.70 -30.95
CA PHE A 64 11.22 -18.03 -31.69
C PHE A 64 11.51 -18.44 -33.13
N GLU A 65 12.33 -17.66 -33.85
CA GLU A 65 12.71 -17.96 -35.23
C GLU A 65 13.41 -19.33 -35.33
N GLN A 66 14.29 -19.65 -34.38
CA GLN A 66 14.94 -20.94 -34.28
C GLN A 66 13.94 -22.07 -34.05
N MET A 67 13.00 -21.90 -33.11
CA MET A 67 11.96 -22.90 -32.86
C MET A 67 11.04 -23.14 -34.07
N GLU A 68 10.78 -22.10 -34.87
CA GLU A 68 10.04 -22.22 -36.13
C GLU A 68 10.85 -22.98 -37.19
N GLN A 69 12.14 -22.67 -37.33
CA GLN A 69 13.05 -23.36 -38.25
C GLN A 69 13.21 -24.85 -37.89
N ASP A 70 13.31 -25.15 -36.60
CA ASP A 70 13.41 -26.51 -36.05
C ASP A 70 12.07 -27.26 -36.07
N LYS A 71 10.99 -26.60 -36.50
CA LYS A 71 9.62 -27.14 -36.56
C LYS A 71 9.07 -27.59 -35.22
N ILE A 72 9.61 -27.08 -34.11
CA ILE A 72 9.08 -27.26 -32.75
C ILE A 72 7.72 -26.56 -32.65
N ILE A 73 7.60 -25.41 -33.32
CA ILE A 73 6.36 -24.64 -33.46
C ILE A 73 6.08 -24.38 -34.94
N SER A 74 4.82 -24.09 -35.25
CA SER A 74 4.38 -23.73 -36.59
C SER A 74 3.58 -22.43 -36.59
N THR A 75 4.02 -21.47 -37.38
CA THR A 75 3.31 -20.22 -37.67
C THR A 75 2.34 -20.33 -38.85
N ARG A 76 2.24 -21.52 -39.47
CA ARG A 76 1.45 -21.73 -40.68
C ARG A 76 0.00 -21.27 -40.50
N GLY A 77 -0.41 -20.35 -41.37
CA GLY A 77 -1.76 -19.79 -41.39
C GLY A 77 -2.02 -18.73 -40.31
N LEU A 78 -0.98 -18.24 -39.62
CA LEU A 78 -1.09 -17.02 -38.83
C LEU A 78 -1.21 -15.81 -39.73
N LYS A 79 -1.99 -14.85 -39.25
CA LYS A 79 -2.02 -13.52 -39.85
C LYS A 79 -0.75 -12.74 -39.44
N PRO A 80 -0.32 -11.75 -40.24
CA PRO A 80 0.83 -10.93 -39.90
C PRO A 80 0.72 -10.21 -38.55
N ASP A 81 -0.49 -9.84 -38.15
CA ASP A 81 -0.84 -9.15 -36.89
C ASP A 81 -1.15 -10.09 -35.73
N ALA A 82 -0.94 -11.40 -35.89
CA ALA A 82 -1.23 -12.35 -34.82
C ALA A 82 -0.21 -12.23 -33.68
N VAL A 83 -0.71 -12.20 -32.44
CA VAL A 83 0.12 -12.24 -31.23
C VAL A 83 0.84 -13.59 -31.15
N LYS A 84 2.18 -13.53 -31.09
CA LYS A 84 3.08 -14.70 -31.11
C LYS A 84 3.69 -15.04 -29.75
N TYR A 85 3.57 -14.14 -28.77
CA TYR A 85 4.21 -14.27 -27.46
C TYR A 85 3.25 -13.82 -26.37
N GLY A 86 3.43 -14.37 -25.17
CA GLY A 86 2.82 -13.86 -23.96
C GLY A 86 3.83 -13.82 -22.83
N GLU A 87 3.53 -13.01 -21.82
CA GLU A 87 4.24 -12.98 -20.55
C GLU A 87 3.24 -13.32 -19.43
N LEU A 88 3.50 -14.41 -18.72
CA LEU A 88 2.83 -14.70 -17.46
C LEU A 88 3.57 -13.99 -16.33
N VAL A 89 2.83 -13.26 -15.50
CA VAL A 89 3.33 -12.69 -14.25
C VAL A 89 2.64 -13.38 -13.09
N PHE A 90 3.44 -14.02 -12.23
CA PHE A 90 2.98 -14.62 -10.99
C PHE A 90 3.45 -13.80 -9.80
N ASP A 91 2.51 -13.49 -8.91
CA ASP A 91 2.77 -12.55 -7.83
C ASP A 91 1.94 -12.88 -6.57
N VAL A 92 2.49 -12.52 -5.41
CA VAL A 92 1.86 -12.51 -4.09
C VAL A 92 2.38 -11.26 -3.37
N ASN A 93 1.61 -10.69 -2.44
CA ASN A 93 2.04 -9.50 -1.74
C ASN A 93 3.40 -9.70 -1.01
N SER A 94 4.18 -8.63 -0.83
CA SER A 94 5.47 -8.70 -0.14
C SER A 94 5.37 -9.20 1.31
N ALA A 95 4.24 -8.93 1.97
CA ALA A 95 4.00 -9.32 3.36
C ALA A 95 4.03 -10.85 3.54
N TYR A 96 3.47 -11.58 2.58
CA TYR A 96 3.50 -13.04 2.57
C TYR A 96 4.93 -13.56 2.66
N PHE A 97 5.81 -13.13 1.75
CA PHE A 97 7.19 -13.58 1.73
C PHE A 97 7.97 -13.11 2.97
N TYR A 98 7.78 -11.86 3.39
CA TYR A 98 8.40 -11.32 4.58
C TYR A 98 8.10 -12.18 5.83
N ASN A 99 6.84 -12.61 5.99
CA ASN A 99 6.40 -13.44 7.12
C ASN A 99 6.86 -14.91 7.04
N HIS A 100 7.29 -15.38 5.87
CA HIS A 100 7.64 -16.79 5.62
C HIS A 100 9.15 -17.05 5.43
N GLY A 101 10.01 -16.10 5.80
CA GLY A 101 11.47 -16.26 5.72
C GLY A 101 12.11 -15.52 4.55
N GLY A 102 11.36 -14.68 3.84
CA GLY A 102 11.88 -13.76 2.83
C GLY A 102 12.39 -14.47 1.59
N TYR A 103 13.63 -14.15 1.20
CA TYR A 103 14.20 -14.50 -0.11
C TYR A 103 14.25 -16.01 -0.39
N GLU A 104 14.71 -16.83 0.57
CA GLU A 104 14.83 -18.28 0.36
C GLU A 104 13.46 -18.94 0.18
N PHE A 105 12.46 -18.49 0.94
CA PHE A 105 11.09 -18.96 0.78
C PHE A 105 10.50 -18.52 -0.56
N ALA A 106 10.70 -17.26 -0.96
CA ALA A 106 10.27 -16.77 -2.27
C ALA A 106 10.90 -17.58 -3.42
N LYS A 107 12.19 -17.89 -3.33
CA LYS A 107 12.89 -18.71 -4.33
C LYS A 107 12.26 -20.10 -4.49
N GLN A 108 11.92 -20.77 -3.38
CA GLN A 108 11.22 -22.05 -3.43
C GLN A 108 9.79 -21.91 -3.97
N PHE A 109 9.04 -20.91 -3.48
CA PHE A 109 7.69 -20.61 -3.96
C PHE A 109 7.66 -20.42 -5.48
N TYR A 110 8.56 -19.61 -6.02
CA TYR A 110 8.61 -19.34 -7.45
C TYR A 110 9.22 -20.48 -8.27
N ALA A 111 10.01 -21.38 -7.66
CA ALA A 111 10.41 -22.63 -8.30
C ALA A 111 9.20 -23.55 -8.53
N ASP A 112 8.25 -23.59 -7.59
CA ASP A 112 7.00 -24.34 -7.75
C ASP A 112 6.03 -23.61 -8.69
N ALA A 113 5.95 -22.28 -8.61
CA ALA A 113 5.19 -21.48 -9.58
C ALA A 113 5.70 -21.67 -11.02
N TYR A 114 7.00 -21.85 -11.21
CA TYR A 114 7.57 -22.17 -12.52
C TYR A 114 7.07 -23.52 -13.06
N LYS A 115 6.95 -24.54 -12.22
CA LYS A 115 6.34 -25.83 -12.63
C LYS A 115 4.88 -25.64 -13.03
N ALA A 116 4.13 -24.80 -12.31
CA ALA A 116 2.77 -24.42 -12.70
C ALA A 116 2.76 -23.75 -14.08
N ALA A 117 3.71 -22.85 -14.35
CA ALA A 117 3.85 -22.19 -15.63
C ALA A 117 4.13 -23.17 -16.77
N VAL A 118 4.98 -24.18 -16.56
CA VAL A 118 5.25 -25.25 -17.53
C VAL A 118 3.97 -26.00 -17.89
N GLU A 119 3.13 -26.36 -16.90
CA GLU A 119 1.85 -27.02 -17.13
C GLU A 119 0.84 -26.11 -17.86
N ILE A 120 0.70 -24.87 -17.39
CA ILE A 120 -0.20 -23.87 -17.98
C ILE A 120 0.16 -23.60 -19.43
N VAL A 121 1.46 -23.47 -19.75
CA VAL A 121 1.96 -23.22 -21.12
C VAL A 121 1.88 -24.49 -21.98
N GLY A 122 1.91 -25.68 -21.39
CA GLY A 122 1.80 -26.97 -22.07
C GLY A 122 3.15 -27.57 -22.49
N GLY A 123 4.23 -27.15 -21.84
CA GLY A 123 5.59 -27.65 -22.08
C GLY A 123 6.67 -26.60 -21.85
N GLU A 124 7.77 -27.01 -21.20
CA GLU A 124 8.90 -26.15 -20.89
C GLU A 124 9.59 -25.63 -22.16
N GLN A 125 9.60 -26.41 -23.24
CA GLN A 125 10.18 -26.03 -24.52
C GLN A 125 9.51 -24.78 -25.13
N TYR A 126 8.30 -24.42 -24.72
CA TYR A 126 7.59 -23.23 -25.20
C TYR A 126 7.80 -21.99 -24.33
N ILE A 127 8.53 -22.12 -23.21
CA ILE A 127 8.96 -21.00 -22.38
C ILE A 127 10.31 -20.51 -22.90
N LEU A 128 10.44 -19.21 -23.16
CA LEU A 128 11.67 -18.57 -23.63
C LEU A 128 12.57 -18.16 -22.46
N SER A 129 11.98 -17.58 -21.42
CA SER A 129 12.65 -17.21 -20.18
C SER A 129 11.69 -17.30 -18.99
N ALA A 130 12.21 -17.61 -17.81
CA ALA A 130 11.50 -17.56 -16.55
C ALA A 130 12.43 -17.03 -15.46
N VAL A 131 12.15 -15.81 -14.97
CA VAL A 131 13.00 -15.10 -14.00
C VAL A 131 12.18 -14.54 -12.85
N MET A 132 12.61 -14.85 -11.63
CA MET A 132 12.14 -14.19 -10.42
C MET A 132 12.96 -12.93 -10.20
N HIS A 133 12.30 -11.79 -10.14
CA HIS A 133 12.92 -10.53 -9.70
C HIS A 133 12.91 -10.45 -8.18
N ALA A 134 14.07 -10.13 -7.60
CA ALA A 134 14.33 -9.99 -6.17
C ALA A 134 15.09 -8.69 -5.84
N ASP A 135 15.19 -7.82 -6.83
CA ASP A 135 15.88 -6.54 -6.80
C ASP A 135 14.93 -5.34 -6.69
N GLU A 136 13.62 -5.54 -6.62
CA GLU A 136 12.65 -4.45 -6.51
C GLU A 136 12.27 -4.16 -5.05
N ARG A 137 12.55 -2.95 -4.56
CA ARG A 137 12.22 -2.54 -3.19
C ARG A 137 10.73 -2.19 -3.07
N ASN A 138 10.05 -2.75 -2.08
CA ASN A 138 8.72 -2.30 -1.68
C ASN A 138 8.87 -1.10 -0.75
N ARG A 139 8.86 0.12 -1.30
CA ARG A 139 9.05 1.36 -0.51
C ARG A 139 8.03 1.53 0.61
N ALA A 140 6.75 1.30 0.32
CA ALA A 140 5.70 1.49 1.29
C ALA A 140 5.90 0.60 2.53
N MET A 141 6.22 -0.67 2.32
CA MET A 141 6.48 -1.59 3.42
C MET A 141 7.83 -1.31 4.10
N SER A 142 8.85 -0.94 3.33
CA SER A 142 10.17 -0.62 3.88
C SER A 142 10.12 0.60 4.81
N GLU A 143 9.41 1.66 4.40
CA GLU A 143 9.19 2.86 5.21
C GLU A 143 8.36 2.56 6.46
N ALA A 144 7.35 1.68 6.35
CA ALA A 144 6.50 1.31 7.47
C ALA A 144 7.23 0.49 8.55
N LEU A 145 8.16 -0.38 8.14
CA LEU A 145 8.94 -1.22 9.06
C LEU A 145 10.27 -0.60 9.50
N GLY A 146 10.78 0.40 8.77
CA GLY A 146 12.08 1.01 9.03
C GLY A 146 13.27 0.13 8.60
N GLU A 147 13.04 -0.85 7.73
CA GLU A 147 14.05 -1.75 7.17
C GLU A 147 13.77 -2.04 5.69
N ASP A 148 14.76 -2.52 4.94
CA ASP A 148 14.61 -2.79 3.51
C ASP A 148 13.77 -4.07 3.27
N VAL A 149 12.60 -3.89 2.67
CA VAL A 149 11.73 -4.99 2.22
C VAL A 149 11.65 -5.02 0.71
N TYR A 150 11.83 -6.20 0.13
CA TYR A 150 11.82 -6.42 -1.31
C TYR A 150 10.53 -7.10 -1.77
N HIS A 151 10.15 -6.80 -2.99
CA HIS A 151 9.03 -7.41 -3.69
C HIS A 151 9.58 -8.48 -4.63
N TYR A 152 8.99 -9.67 -4.54
CA TYR A 152 9.35 -10.81 -5.35
C TYR A 152 8.19 -11.12 -6.29
N HIS A 153 8.49 -11.36 -7.56
CA HIS A 153 7.52 -11.80 -8.56
C HIS A 153 8.24 -12.52 -9.69
N LEU A 154 7.51 -13.38 -10.40
CA LEU A 154 8.05 -14.22 -11.47
C LEU A 154 7.46 -13.79 -12.81
N HIS A 155 8.34 -13.46 -13.75
CA HIS A 155 8.00 -13.28 -15.16
C HIS A 155 8.32 -14.55 -15.93
N VAL A 156 7.38 -15.01 -16.75
CA VAL A 156 7.56 -16.17 -17.65
C VAL A 156 7.15 -15.77 -19.05
N VAL A 157 8.13 -15.61 -19.93
CA VAL A 157 7.91 -15.29 -21.35
C VAL A 157 7.75 -16.60 -22.12
N TYR A 158 6.67 -16.74 -22.88
CA TYR A 158 6.31 -18.00 -23.55
C TYR A 158 5.67 -17.79 -24.92
N ILE A 159 5.62 -18.86 -25.70
CA ILE A 159 4.93 -18.93 -26.99
C ILE A 159 3.59 -19.65 -26.77
N PRO A 160 2.43 -19.00 -27.04
CA PRO A 160 1.13 -19.65 -26.90
C PRO A 160 0.94 -20.67 -28.01
N VAL A 161 0.95 -21.95 -27.66
CA VAL A 161 0.80 -23.05 -28.62
C VAL A 161 -0.45 -23.89 -28.34
N VAL A 162 -0.97 -24.50 -29.41
CA VAL A 162 -2.02 -25.52 -29.36
C VAL A 162 -1.73 -26.62 -30.36
N GLU A 163 -2.14 -27.83 -30.03
CA GLU A 163 -2.10 -28.93 -30.98
C GLU A 163 -3.16 -28.73 -32.07
N LYS A 164 -2.77 -28.88 -33.34
CA LYS A 164 -3.68 -28.76 -34.48
C LYS A 164 -3.46 -29.89 -35.46
N GLN A 165 -4.53 -30.65 -35.70
CA GLN A 165 -4.60 -31.61 -36.78
C GLN A 165 -4.88 -30.89 -38.11
N ILE A 166 -3.98 -31.06 -39.08
CA ILE A 166 -4.17 -30.66 -40.47
C ILE A 166 -4.77 -31.85 -41.20
N LEU A 167 -5.94 -31.65 -41.80
CA LEU A 167 -6.64 -32.70 -42.53
C LEU A 167 -6.26 -32.69 -44.01
N TRP A 168 -6.35 -33.84 -44.68
CA TRP A 168 -6.25 -33.91 -46.13
C TRP A 168 -7.37 -33.12 -46.80
N SER A 169 -7.00 -32.29 -47.77
CA SER A 169 -7.96 -31.42 -48.46
C SER A 169 -8.98 -32.21 -49.26
N LYS A 170 -10.15 -31.60 -49.50
CA LYS A 170 -11.17 -32.15 -50.42
C LYS A 170 -10.66 -32.37 -51.85
N ARG A 171 -9.52 -31.76 -52.21
CA ARG A 171 -8.86 -31.89 -53.52
C ARG A 171 -7.78 -32.98 -53.55
N CYS A 172 -7.60 -33.76 -52.48
CA CYS A 172 -6.70 -34.91 -52.49
C CYS A 172 -7.13 -35.92 -53.57
N LYS A 173 -6.17 -36.43 -54.36
CA LYS A 173 -6.47 -37.40 -55.43
C LYS A 173 -6.96 -38.73 -54.88
N ASP A 174 -6.37 -39.18 -53.77
CA ASP A 174 -6.83 -40.33 -53.04
C ASP A 174 -8.07 -39.96 -52.21
N GLU A 175 -9.21 -40.56 -52.55
CA GLU A 175 -10.48 -40.27 -51.91
C GLU A 175 -10.54 -40.80 -50.47
N SER A 176 -9.85 -41.91 -50.19
CA SER A 176 -9.83 -42.54 -48.86
C SER A 176 -9.15 -41.67 -47.80
N LEU A 177 -8.24 -40.80 -48.23
CA LEU A 177 -7.51 -39.90 -47.34
C LEU A 177 -8.27 -38.61 -47.04
N ARG A 178 -9.24 -38.18 -47.86
CA ARG A 178 -9.91 -36.88 -47.69
C ARG A 178 -10.58 -36.77 -46.31
N GLY A 179 -10.30 -35.68 -45.59
CA GLY A 179 -10.84 -35.47 -44.24
C GLY A 179 -10.16 -36.27 -43.12
N THR A 180 -9.25 -37.19 -43.44
CA THR A 180 -8.39 -37.85 -42.45
C THR A 180 -7.23 -36.92 -42.04
N VAL A 181 -6.63 -37.18 -40.88
CA VAL A 181 -5.49 -36.42 -40.36
C VAL A 181 -4.28 -36.65 -41.26
N LYS A 182 -3.78 -35.57 -41.86
CA LYS A 182 -2.56 -35.55 -42.67
C LYS A 182 -1.32 -35.40 -41.81
N GLU A 183 -1.36 -34.46 -40.88
CA GLU A 183 -0.28 -34.20 -39.92
C GLU A 183 -0.84 -33.50 -38.69
N THR A 184 -0.18 -33.67 -37.55
CA THR A 184 -0.43 -32.89 -36.33
C THR A 184 0.71 -31.91 -36.18
N ILE A 185 0.39 -30.63 -35.98
CA ILE A 185 1.37 -29.56 -35.77
C ILE A 185 1.14 -28.88 -34.43
N THR A 186 2.22 -28.37 -33.84
CA THR A 186 2.16 -27.43 -32.71
C THR A 186 1.95 -26.03 -33.27
N GLN A 187 0.69 -25.60 -33.39
CA GLN A 187 0.37 -24.29 -33.96
C GLN A 187 0.52 -23.20 -32.89
N VAL A 188 1.25 -22.12 -33.20
CA VAL A 188 1.21 -20.91 -32.38
C VAL A 188 -0.18 -20.27 -32.51
N SER A 189 -0.88 -20.06 -31.40
CA SER A 189 -2.23 -19.47 -31.38
C SER A 189 -2.61 -18.94 -30.00
N ARG A 190 -2.45 -17.62 -29.80
CA ARG A 190 -2.92 -16.93 -28.60
C ARG A 190 -4.42 -17.12 -28.32
N SER A 191 -5.26 -16.99 -29.35
CA SER A 191 -6.72 -17.05 -29.18
C SER A 191 -7.21 -18.42 -28.73
N LYS A 192 -6.65 -19.49 -29.31
CA LYS A 192 -6.98 -20.87 -28.94
C LYS A 192 -6.40 -21.26 -27.59
N LYS A 193 -5.17 -20.82 -27.29
CA LYS A 193 -4.52 -21.07 -26.00
C LYS A 193 -5.38 -20.56 -24.84
N TRP A 194 -5.99 -19.39 -25.03
CA TRP A 194 -6.82 -18.72 -24.04
C TRP A 194 -8.31 -18.78 -24.38
N GLU A 195 -8.79 -19.92 -24.85
CA GLU A 195 -10.23 -20.17 -25.03
C GLU A 195 -10.95 -20.28 -23.69
N SER A 196 -12.16 -19.71 -23.63
CA SER A 196 -13.02 -19.81 -22.45
C SER A 196 -13.51 -21.26 -22.27
N LYS A 197 -13.41 -21.78 -21.04
CA LYS A 197 -13.86 -23.15 -20.70
C LYS A 197 -15.32 -23.15 -20.22
N PRO A 198 -16.12 -24.20 -20.44
CA PRO A 198 -17.45 -24.30 -19.84
C PRO A 198 -17.37 -24.41 -18.32
N VAL A 199 -18.28 -23.76 -17.61
CA VAL A 199 -18.48 -23.98 -16.18
C VAL A 199 -19.12 -25.35 -15.99
N LEU A 200 -18.58 -26.17 -15.10
CA LEU A 200 -19.09 -27.50 -14.80
C LEU A 200 -19.89 -27.50 -13.50
N ASP A 201 -20.91 -28.35 -13.41
CA ASP A 201 -21.65 -28.63 -12.18
C ASP A 201 -20.89 -29.64 -11.28
N GLU A 202 -21.47 -29.96 -10.11
CA GLU A 202 -20.90 -30.93 -9.16
C GLU A 202 -20.69 -32.33 -9.74
N ASN A 203 -21.38 -32.67 -10.84
CA ASN A 203 -21.28 -33.94 -11.54
C ASN A 203 -20.33 -33.88 -12.75
N GLY A 204 -19.67 -32.74 -12.99
CA GLY A 204 -18.77 -32.52 -14.11
C GLY A 204 -19.45 -32.19 -15.44
N ASN A 205 -20.76 -31.92 -15.45
CA ASN A 205 -21.50 -31.57 -16.67
C ASN A 205 -21.49 -30.06 -16.93
N PRO A 206 -21.42 -29.59 -18.20
CA PRO A 206 -21.48 -28.17 -18.51
C PRO A 206 -22.80 -27.52 -18.05
N MET A 207 -22.69 -26.51 -17.19
CA MET A 207 -23.83 -25.69 -16.78
C MET A 207 -24.39 -24.90 -17.96
N LEU A 208 -25.72 -24.84 -18.04
CA LEU A 208 -26.45 -24.11 -19.07
C LEU A 208 -27.14 -22.89 -18.46
N ASN A 209 -27.17 -21.78 -19.19
CA ASN A 209 -27.98 -20.61 -18.82
C ASN A 209 -29.47 -20.87 -19.09
N ALA A 210 -30.32 -19.92 -18.70
CA ALA A 210 -31.77 -20.00 -18.93
C ALA A 210 -32.18 -20.16 -20.41
N LYS A 211 -31.28 -19.86 -21.36
CA LYS A 211 -31.47 -20.02 -22.81
C LYS A 211 -30.88 -21.33 -23.37
N GLY A 212 -30.44 -22.25 -22.51
CA GLY A 212 -29.84 -23.54 -22.91
C GLY A 212 -28.42 -23.44 -23.47
N LYS A 213 -27.75 -22.29 -23.35
CA LYS A 213 -26.36 -22.11 -23.79
C LYS A 213 -25.40 -22.37 -22.65
N LYS A 214 -24.27 -23.05 -22.94
CA LYS A 214 -23.19 -23.28 -21.98
C LYS A 214 -22.71 -21.97 -21.37
N ILE A 215 -22.66 -21.93 -20.04
CA ILE A 215 -22.02 -20.84 -19.29
C ILE A 215 -20.52 -21.02 -19.43
N LEU A 216 -19.83 -19.97 -19.89
CA LEU A 216 -18.39 -20.00 -20.11
C LEU A 216 -17.68 -19.22 -19.01
N LYS A 217 -16.63 -19.82 -18.46
CA LYS A 217 -15.65 -19.16 -17.62
C LYS A 217 -14.57 -18.53 -18.49
N SER A 218 -14.29 -17.26 -18.28
CA SER A 218 -13.23 -16.57 -19.03
C SER A 218 -11.88 -17.24 -18.82
N SER A 219 -11.05 -17.26 -19.86
CA SER A 219 -9.77 -17.97 -19.85
C SER A 219 -8.79 -17.45 -18.80
N TYR A 220 -8.77 -16.15 -18.50
CA TYR A 220 -7.93 -15.63 -17.43
C TYR A 220 -8.48 -15.92 -16.03
N SER A 221 -9.79 -16.17 -15.89
CA SER A 221 -10.34 -16.70 -14.64
C SER A 221 -9.92 -18.15 -14.43
N VAL A 222 -9.86 -18.93 -15.52
CA VAL A 222 -9.29 -20.28 -15.51
C VAL A 222 -7.79 -20.24 -15.15
N LEU A 223 -7.01 -19.34 -15.74
CA LEU A 223 -5.58 -19.15 -15.39
C LEU A 223 -5.37 -18.90 -13.89
N GLN A 224 -6.20 -18.05 -13.30
CA GLN A 224 -6.14 -17.74 -11.86
C GLN A 224 -6.48 -18.96 -11.01
N ASP A 225 -7.47 -19.76 -11.41
CA ASP A 225 -7.79 -21.00 -10.70
C ASP A 225 -6.69 -22.06 -10.86
N ASP A 226 -6.19 -22.26 -12.08
CA ASP A 226 -5.16 -23.25 -12.40
C ASP A 226 -3.90 -22.96 -11.58
N PHE A 227 -3.46 -21.70 -11.53
CA PHE A 227 -2.34 -21.28 -10.69
C PHE A 227 -2.61 -21.48 -9.20
N PHE A 228 -3.75 -20.99 -8.70
CA PHE A 228 -4.12 -21.12 -7.29
C PHE A 228 -4.16 -22.58 -6.84
N ASN A 229 -4.85 -23.44 -7.59
CA ASN A 229 -4.98 -24.87 -7.28
C ASN A 229 -3.62 -25.57 -7.33
N PHE A 230 -2.76 -25.22 -8.29
CA PHE A 230 -1.41 -25.76 -8.34
C PHE A 230 -0.62 -25.39 -7.08
N MET A 231 -0.61 -24.12 -6.69
CA MET A 231 0.14 -23.67 -5.51
C MET A 231 -0.43 -24.29 -4.22
N ARG A 232 -1.75 -24.41 -4.10
CA ARG A 232 -2.38 -25.15 -2.99
C ARG A 232 -1.90 -26.59 -2.92
N ASN A 233 -1.86 -27.29 -4.05
CA ASN A 233 -1.40 -28.68 -4.15
C ASN A 233 0.10 -28.82 -3.88
N ALA A 234 0.90 -27.77 -4.15
CA ALA A 234 2.31 -27.71 -3.81
C ALA A 234 2.58 -27.44 -2.31
N GLY A 235 1.54 -27.20 -1.51
CA GLY A 235 1.63 -27.06 -0.04
C GLY A 235 1.43 -25.65 0.49
N TYR A 236 1.19 -24.66 -0.37
CA TYR A 236 0.94 -23.26 0.05
C TYR A 236 -0.53 -23.10 0.46
N THR A 237 -0.87 -23.49 1.69
CA THR A 237 -2.26 -23.59 2.17
C THR A 237 -2.83 -22.35 2.85
N ASP A 238 -2.08 -21.27 2.87
CA ASP A 238 -2.40 -20.01 3.54
C ASP A 238 -2.53 -18.83 2.56
N VAL A 239 -2.41 -19.10 1.25
CA VAL A 239 -2.80 -18.18 0.19
C VAL A 239 -4.24 -18.42 -0.25
N GLU A 240 -4.87 -17.35 -0.73
CA GLU A 240 -6.20 -17.37 -1.34
C GLU A 240 -6.15 -17.03 -2.83
N ARG A 241 -7.16 -17.48 -3.56
CA ARG A 241 -7.40 -17.03 -4.94
C ARG A 241 -7.78 -15.54 -4.93
N GLY A 242 -7.38 -14.80 -5.98
CA GLY A 242 -7.99 -13.50 -6.27
C GLY A 242 -9.52 -13.56 -6.34
N GLU A 243 -10.23 -12.44 -6.18
CA GLU A 243 -11.69 -12.43 -6.17
C GLU A 243 -12.29 -12.87 -7.52
N CYS A 244 -13.24 -13.80 -7.48
CA CYS A 244 -13.99 -14.24 -8.66
C CYS A 244 -14.91 -13.13 -9.14
N GLY A 245 -14.81 -12.75 -10.43
CA GLY A 245 -15.69 -11.72 -11.01
C GLY A 245 -15.37 -10.29 -10.56
N SER A 246 -14.16 -10.05 -10.02
CA SER A 246 -13.68 -8.73 -9.66
C SER A 246 -13.85 -7.71 -10.81
N THR A 247 -14.37 -6.53 -10.48
CA THR A 247 -14.54 -5.40 -11.41
C THR A 247 -13.36 -4.43 -11.39
N GLU A 248 -12.27 -4.79 -10.68
CA GLU A 248 -11.07 -3.96 -10.57
C GLU A 248 -10.40 -3.81 -11.94
N GLU A 249 -10.05 -2.58 -12.29
CA GLU A 249 -9.27 -2.29 -13.49
C GLU A 249 -7.79 -2.52 -13.22
N HIS A 250 -7.08 -3.14 -14.17
CA HIS A 250 -5.63 -3.28 -14.07
C HIS A 250 -4.95 -1.93 -14.25
N LEU A 251 -4.22 -1.50 -13.22
CA LEU A 251 -3.37 -0.34 -13.26
C LEU A 251 -1.95 -0.75 -13.67
N THR A 252 -1.33 0.05 -14.52
CA THR A 252 0.13 0.00 -14.73
C THR A 252 0.84 0.26 -13.39
N VAL A 253 2.07 -0.23 -13.25
CA VAL A 253 2.89 -0.04 -12.03
C VAL A 253 2.96 1.43 -11.63
N THR A 254 3.14 2.35 -12.58
CA THR A 254 3.17 3.79 -12.32
C THR A 254 1.83 4.33 -11.82
N GLN A 255 0.71 3.93 -12.43
CA GLN A 255 -0.63 4.35 -11.99
C GLN A 255 -0.92 3.86 -10.57
N PHE A 256 -0.60 2.59 -10.28
CA PHE A 256 -0.78 2.01 -8.96
C PHE A 256 0.01 2.79 -7.89
N LYS A 257 1.29 3.11 -8.17
CA LYS A 257 2.14 3.90 -7.25
C LYS A 257 1.59 5.31 -7.01
N VAL A 258 1.14 5.99 -8.07
CA VAL A 258 0.54 7.33 -7.95
C VAL A 258 -0.72 7.29 -7.09
N GLN A 259 -1.59 6.30 -7.30
CA GLN A 259 -2.81 6.15 -6.50
C GLN A 259 -2.49 5.83 -5.03
N ALA A 260 -1.51 4.97 -4.76
CA ALA A 260 -1.08 4.66 -3.40
C ALA A 260 -0.50 5.88 -2.67
N GLU A 261 0.35 6.68 -3.34
CA GLU A 261 0.89 7.92 -2.76
C GLU A 261 -0.20 8.96 -2.52
N GLN A 262 -1.20 9.06 -3.41
CA GLN A 262 -2.35 9.96 -3.21
C GLN A 262 -3.14 9.58 -1.96
N GLN A 263 -3.45 8.30 -1.77
CA GLN A 263 -4.14 7.81 -0.57
C GLN A 263 -3.30 8.07 0.69
N ARG A 264 -1.98 7.87 0.63
CA ARG A 264 -1.07 8.17 1.73
C ARG A 264 -1.08 9.65 2.08
N LEU A 265 -1.06 10.52 1.07
CA LEU A 265 -1.08 11.96 1.23
C LEU A 265 -2.39 12.44 1.85
N GLU A 266 -3.53 11.89 1.43
CA GLU A 266 -4.84 12.15 2.03
C GLU A 266 -4.87 11.76 3.51
N ALA A 267 -4.34 10.59 3.86
CA ALA A 267 -4.23 10.13 5.24
C ALA A 267 -3.35 11.04 6.10
N VAL A 268 -2.17 11.43 5.60
CA VAL A 268 -1.25 12.35 6.30
C VAL A 268 -1.90 13.72 6.46
N THR A 269 -2.59 14.24 5.44
CA THR A 269 -3.30 15.52 5.51
C THR A 269 -4.41 15.48 6.58
N GLY A 270 -5.16 14.38 6.66
CA GLY A 270 -6.14 14.18 7.74
C GLY A 270 -5.52 14.19 9.14
N GLN A 271 -4.35 13.56 9.31
CA GLN A 271 -3.61 13.57 10.57
C GLN A 271 -3.09 14.97 10.93
N VAL A 272 -2.58 15.74 9.95
CA VAL A 272 -2.17 17.14 10.14
C VAL A 272 -3.36 17.95 10.67
N ALA A 273 -4.52 17.88 10.01
CA ALA A 273 -5.71 18.62 10.43
C ALA A 273 -6.14 18.26 11.86
N GLN A 274 -6.10 16.98 12.22
CA GLN A 274 -6.41 16.52 13.58
C GLN A 274 -5.39 17.04 14.62
N ALA A 275 -4.10 17.04 14.26
CA ALA A 275 -3.03 17.57 15.11
C ALA A 275 -3.16 19.08 15.30
N GLU A 276 -3.50 19.84 14.25
CA GLU A 276 -3.75 21.28 14.31
C GLU A 276 -4.92 21.61 15.24
N GLN A 277 -6.02 20.88 15.14
CA GLN A 277 -7.16 21.03 16.05
C GLN A 277 -6.76 20.76 17.50
N SER A 278 -6.04 19.65 17.73
CA SER A 278 -5.56 19.28 19.07
C SER A 278 -4.60 20.32 19.64
N LEU A 279 -3.75 20.92 18.80
CA LEU A 279 -2.84 21.99 19.17
C LEU A 279 -3.60 23.27 19.55
N ALA A 280 -4.64 23.63 18.80
CA ALA A 280 -5.50 24.76 19.11
C ALA A 280 -6.21 24.58 20.46
N ASP A 281 -6.75 23.40 20.73
CA ASP A 281 -7.41 23.06 21.99
C ASP A 281 -6.43 23.12 23.17
N ALA A 282 -5.21 22.60 22.98
CA ALA A 282 -4.14 22.67 23.99
C ALA A 282 -3.72 24.12 24.30
N LYS A 283 -3.62 24.98 23.27
CA LYS A 283 -3.35 26.42 23.45
C LYS A 283 -4.46 27.09 24.26
N ALA A 284 -5.72 26.83 23.93
CA ALA A 284 -6.87 27.39 24.65
C ALA A 284 -6.92 26.93 26.12
N ALA A 285 -6.64 25.65 26.38
CA ALA A 285 -6.57 25.11 27.73
C ALA A 285 -5.42 25.75 28.54
N THR A 286 -4.26 25.93 27.93
CA THR A 286 -3.09 26.58 28.54
C THR A 286 -3.41 28.02 28.94
N GLU A 287 -4.04 28.79 28.06
CA GLU A 287 -4.43 30.18 28.34
C GLU A 287 -5.44 30.26 29.51
N LYS A 288 -6.39 29.31 29.59
CA LYS A 288 -7.33 29.21 30.72
C LYS A 288 -6.62 28.93 32.04
N GLN A 289 -5.61 28.05 32.05
CA GLN A 289 -4.83 27.77 33.26
C GLN A 289 -3.94 28.94 33.66
N LYS A 290 -3.36 29.67 32.69
CA LYS A 290 -2.58 30.88 32.96
C LYS A 290 -3.43 31.95 33.66
N LYS A 291 -4.66 32.19 33.19
CA LYS A 291 -5.61 33.11 33.85
C LYS A 291 -5.95 32.69 35.28
N LYS A 292 -6.17 31.39 35.52
CA LYS A 292 -6.39 30.86 36.88
C LYS A 292 -5.18 31.07 37.79
N LEU A 293 -3.97 30.84 37.28
CA LEU A 293 -2.73 31.05 38.03
C LEU A 293 -2.52 32.53 38.39
N GLU A 294 -2.81 33.45 37.46
CA GLU A 294 -2.76 34.89 37.72
C GLU A 294 -3.78 35.32 38.78
N ALA A 295 -5.02 34.81 38.72
CA ALA A 295 -6.02 35.06 39.76
C ALA A 295 -5.54 34.57 41.13
N LEU A 296 -5.03 33.34 41.20
CA LEU A 296 -4.50 32.77 42.45
C LEU A 296 -3.32 33.58 43.01
N LYS A 297 -2.43 34.09 42.13
CA LYS A 297 -1.33 34.98 42.53
C LYS A 297 -1.83 36.28 43.14
N LYS A 298 -2.85 36.91 42.52
CA LYS A 298 -3.48 38.14 43.06
C LYS A 298 -4.14 37.89 44.41
N GLU A 299 -4.89 36.80 44.56
CA GLU A 299 -5.50 36.40 45.84
C GLU A 299 -4.44 36.16 46.92
N THR A 300 -3.34 35.47 46.58
CA THR A 300 -2.24 35.20 47.52
C THR A 300 -1.51 36.49 47.93
N GLN A 301 -1.35 37.45 47.01
CA GLN A 301 -0.74 38.75 47.31
C GLN A 301 -1.65 39.61 48.20
N ALA A 302 -2.96 39.62 47.92
CA ALA A 302 -3.95 40.29 48.77
C ALA A 302 -3.99 39.70 50.18
N ALA A 303 -3.96 38.36 50.31
CA ALA A 303 -3.88 37.69 51.60
C ALA A 303 -2.56 38.01 52.36
N LYS A 304 -1.44 38.23 51.66
CA LYS A 304 -0.19 38.69 52.27
C LYS A 304 -0.26 40.15 52.77
N SER A 305 -1.05 41.02 52.14
CA SER A 305 -1.22 42.41 52.58
C SER A 305 -2.24 42.59 53.72
N VAL A 306 -3.09 41.59 53.98
CA VAL A 306 -4.04 41.59 55.12
C VAL A 306 -3.40 41.02 56.40
N ALA A 307 -2.25 40.36 56.30
CA ALA A 307 -1.52 39.89 57.48
C ALA A 307 -0.94 41.09 58.25
N MET A 308 -1.49 41.37 59.43
CA MET A 308 -0.98 42.35 60.40
C MET A 308 0.55 42.22 60.53
N THR A 309 1.27 43.32 60.41
CA THR A 309 2.74 43.29 60.41
C THR A 309 3.25 42.98 61.82
N ALA A 310 4.39 42.28 61.92
CA ALA A 310 4.99 41.95 63.22
C ALA A 310 5.20 43.20 64.10
N HIS A 311 5.43 44.34 63.47
CA HIS A 311 5.57 45.64 64.12
C HIS A 311 4.28 46.13 64.81
N GLU A 312 3.11 45.89 64.21
CA GLU A 312 1.82 46.25 64.79
C GLU A 312 1.50 45.38 66.02
N ILE A 313 1.87 44.09 66.00
CA ILE A 313 1.79 43.19 67.18
C ILE A 313 2.75 43.63 68.29
N GLU A 314 4.00 43.94 67.94
CA GLU A 314 5.05 44.34 68.89
C GLU A 314 4.78 45.70 69.54
N SER A 315 3.99 46.57 68.90
CA SER A 315 3.59 47.87 69.42
C SER A 315 2.40 47.82 70.40
N MET A 316 1.72 46.66 70.52
CA MET A 316 0.59 46.49 71.43
C MET A 316 1.06 46.15 72.84
N GLY A 317 0.49 46.84 73.82
CA GLY A 317 0.87 46.70 75.23
C GLY A 317 2.07 47.56 75.64
N LYS A 318 1.98 48.18 76.82
CA LYS A 318 3.07 48.99 77.38
C LYS A 318 3.81 48.18 78.44
N LYS A 319 5.11 47.99 78.24
CA LYS A 319 6.00 47.38 79.24
C LYS A 319 6.29 48.39 80.34
N ASN A 320 5.98 48.05 81.59
CA ASN A 320 6.35 48.87 82.72
C ASN A 320 7.87 48.78 82.94
N PRO A 321 8.62 49.90 82.87
CA PRO A 321 10.08 49.88 82.91
C PRO A 321 10.66 49.49 84.29
N ILE A 322 9.86 49.50 85.35
CA ILE A 322 10.31 49.22 86.72
C ILE A 322 10.01 47.79 87.15
N THR A 323 8.87 47.23 86.75
CA THR A 323 8.42 45.89 87.17
C THR A 323 8.49 44.83 86.08
N GLY A 324 8.70 45.23 84.82
CA GLY A 324 8.76 44.33 83.67
C GLY A 324 7.41 43.81 83.17
N ASN A 325 6.31 44.08 83.90
CA ASN A 325 4.96 43.63 83.53
C ASN A 325 4.45 44.37 82.29
N VAL A 326 3.81 43.64 81.38
CA VAL A 326 3.16 44.20 80.18
C VAL A 326 1.69 44.40 80.48
N THR A 327 1.23 45.64 80.37
CA THR A 327 -0.19 45.99 80.51
C THR A 327 -0.80 46.24 79.13
N MET A 328 -1.90 45.56 78.84
CA MET A 328 -2.68 45.70 77.61
C MET A 328 -4.09 46.15 77.94
N THR A 329 -4.71 46.91 77.04
CA THR A 329 -6.13 47.26 77.12
C THR A 329 -7.01 46.04 76.79
N ALA A 330 -8.27 46.07 77.23
CA ALA A 330 -9.22 45.00 76.95
C ALA A 330 -9.46 44.81 75.44
N ASP A 331 -9.44 45.90 74.67
CA ASP A 331 -9.58 45.87 73.22
C ASP A 331 -8.33 45.30 72.54
N GLU A 332 -7.11 45.68 72.95
CA GLU A 332 -5.87 45.06 72.44
C GLU A 332 -5.82 43.55 72.76
N CYS A 333 -6.28 43.14 73.94
CA CYS A 333 -6.34 41.74 74.32
C CYS A 333 -7.39 40.96 73.50
N ARG A 334 -8.51 41.59 73.14
CA ARG A 334 -9.54 41.03 72.27
C ARG A 334 -9.04 40.92 70.82
N THR A 335 -8.38 41.95 70.31
CA THR A 335 -7.72 41.96 69.00
C THR A 335 -6.65 40.87 68.89
N LEU A 336 -5.79 40.70 69.90
CA LEU A 336 -4.81 39.60 69.91
C LEU A 336 -5.45 38.21 69.96
N LYS A 337 -6.53 38.05 70.73
CA LYS A 337 -7.26 36.78 70.81
C LYS A 337 -7.93 36.44 69.48
N ASP A 338 -8.60 37.40 68.87
CA ASP A 338 -9.27 37.22 67.57
C ASP A 338 -8.23 36.98 66.46
N TYR A 339 -7.07 37.67 66.51
CA TYR A 339 -5.93 37.44 65.61
C TYR A 339 -5.28 36.07 65.83
N ALA A 340 -5.18 35.57 67.07
CA ALA A 340 -4.65 34.22 67.33
C ALA A 340 -5.58 33.14 66.77
N VAL A 341 -6.90 33.29 66.95
CA VAL A 341 -7.90 32.36 66.40
C VAL A 341 -7.91 32.39 64.87
N SER A 342 -7.87 33.58 64.27
CA SER A 342 -7.80 33.75 62.81
C SER A 342 -6.45 33.34 62.22
N SER A 343 -5.32 33.51 62.93
CA SER A 343 -3.99 33.06 62.51
C SER A 343 -3.90 31.53 62.40
N PHE A 344 -4.56 30.78 63.29
CA PHE A 344 -4.66 29.33 63.16
C PHE A 344 -5.52 28.91 61.96
N ALA A 345 -6.66 29.58 61.72
CA ALA A 345 -7.50 29.35 60.54
C ALA A 345 -6.77 29.70 59.23
N GLU A 346 -6.11 30.86 59.18
CA GLU A 346 -5.31 31.33 58.05
C GLU A 346 -4.06 30.49 57.80
N LYS A 347 -3.38 29.96 58.83
CA LYS A 347 -2.29 28.99 58.63
C LYS A 347 -2.78 27.73 57.92
N SER A 348 -3.95 27.24 58.28
CA SER A 348 -4.55 26.05 57.64
C SER A 348 -4.94 26.34 56.19
N GLU A 349 -5.54 27.50 55.91
CA GLU A 349 -5.90 27.94 54.56
C GLU A 349 -4.65 28.19 53.71
N LYS A 350 -3.64 28.90 54.23
CA LYS A 350 -2.36 29.16 53.55
C LYS A 350 -1.63 27.87 53.19
N LEU A 351 -1.68 26.84 54.04
CA LEU A 351 -1.12 25.53 53.73
C LEU A 351 -1.90 24.84 52.59
N LYS A 352 -3.23 24.88 52.60
CA LYS A 352 -4.06 24.38 51.49
C LYS A 352 -3.79 25.13 50.18
N TYR A 353 -3.70 26.46 50.21
CA TYR A 353 -3.40 27.28 49.03
C TYR A 353 -1.98 27.05 48.51
N LYS A 354 -1.00 26.85 49.39
CA LYS A 354 0.37 26.47 49.01
C LYS A 354 0.38 25.10 48.31
N GLN A 355 -0.31 24.11 48.85
CA GLN A 355 -0.46 22.79 48.21
C GLN A 355 -1.17 22.88 46.85
N LYS A 356 -2.25 23.65 46.76
CA LYS A 356 -2.95 23.91 45.49
C LYS A 356 -2.05 24.61 44.46
N PHE A 357 -1.23 25.57 44.90
CA PHE A 357 -0.26 26.26 44.06
C PHE A 357 0.84 25.31 43.56
N GLU A 358 1.43 24.49 44.44
CA GLU A 358 2.44 23.49 44.07
C GLU A 358 1.86 22.45 43.10
N GLN A 359 0.60 22.03 43.29
CA GLN A 359 -0.09 21.14 42.37
C GLN A 359 -0.35 21.80 41.01
N ALA A 360 -0.78 23.06 41.01
CA ALA A 360 -1.00 23.83 39.78
C ALA A 360 0.31 24.06 39.01
N ASP A 361 1.43 24.31 39.70
CA ASP A 361 2.75 24.48 39.09
C ASP A 361 3.26 23.18 38.44
N LYS A 362 3.09 22.04 39.13
CA LYS A 362 3.39 20.72 38.55
C LYS A 362 2.55 20.43 37.32
N ASN A 363 1.24 20.70 37.39
CA ASN A 363 0.34 20.52 36.26
C ASN A 363 0.72 21.43 35.08
N ALA A 364 1.09 22.68 35.33
CA ALA A 364 1.53 23.61 34.29
C ALA A 364 2.80 23.12 33.58
N LYS A 365 3.76 22.54 34.31
CA LYS A 365 4.96 21.91 33.72
C LYS A 365 4.60 20.72 32.83
N ILE A 366 3.75 19.81 33.30
CA ILE A 366 3.29 18.65 32.50
C ILE A 366 2.59 19.11 31.20
N TRP A 367 1.74 20.13 31.28
CA TRP A 367 1.06 20.67 30.09
C TRP A 367 2.02 21.37 29.13
N LYS A 368 3.03 22.05 29.65
CA LYS A 368 4.09 22.66 28.84
C LYS A 368 4.88 21.59 28.09
N ASP A 369 5.33 20.53 28.76
CA ASP A 369 6.08 19.44 28.13
C ASP A 369 5.26 18.72 27.05
N ARG A 370 3.96 18.50 27.30
CA ARG A 370 3.03 17.94 26.31
C ARG A 370 2.84 18.86 25.10
N PHE A 371 2.74 20.16 25.33
CA PHE A 371 2.62 21.15 24.28
C PHE A 371 3.89 21.21 23.42
N GLU A 372 5.07 21.23 24.04
CA GLU A 372 6.35 21.24 23.31
C GLU A 372 6.52 19.97 22.47
N LYS A 373 6.16 18.80 23.01
CA LYS A 373 6.18 17.55 22.24
C LYS A 373 5.22 17.60 21.04
N LEU A 374 3.96 17.98 21.26
CA LEU A 374 2.97 18.07 20.19
C LEU A 374 3.37 19.07 19.11
N ASN A 375 3.98 20.20 19.50
CA ASN A 375 4.46 21.20 18.56
C ASN A 375 5.61 20.67 17.71
N LYS A 376 6.50 19.84 18.28
CA LYS A 376 7.57 19.19 17.52
C LYS A 376 7.01 18.21 16.49
N ASP A 377 6.08 17.35 16.91
CA ASP A 377 5.43 16.38 16.03
C ASP A 377 4.68 17.09 14.87
N TYR A 378 4.05 18.24 15.14
CA TYR A 378 3.42 19.09 14.13
C TYR A 378 4.41 19.64 13.10
N GLU A 379 5.53 20.23 13.54
CA GLU A 379 6.52 20.82 12.63
C GLU A 379 7.18 19.75 11.74
N GLU A 380 7.44 18.55 12.26
CA GLU A 380 7.95 17.43 11.46
C GLU A 380 6.95 16.99 10.37
N LEU A 381 5.66 16.92 10.71
CA LEU A 381 4.61 16.53 9.78
C LEU A 381 4.41 17.61 8.69
N LYS A 382 4.43 18.89 9.09
CA LYS A 382 4.34 20.02 8.18
C LYS A 382 5.51 20.07 7.20
N GLN A 383 6.74 19.85 7.66
CA GLN A 383 7.91 19.80 6.76
C GLN A 383 7.78 18.73 5.68
N LYS A 384 7.25 17.55 6.03
CA LYS A 384 7.03 16.46 5.06
C LYS A 384 5.97 16.81 4.01
N ALA A 385 4.95 17.57 4.38
CA ALA A 385 3.87 17.99 3.48
C ALA A 385 4.17 19.27 2.68
N GLN A 386 5.13 20.09 3.13
CA GLN A 386 5.41 21.43 2.59
C GLN A 386 5.66 21.46 1.06
N PRO A 387 6.47 20.56 0.46
CA PRO A 387 6.73 20.62 -0.99
C PRO A 387 5.47 20.45 -1.85
N PHE A 388 4.49 19.70 -1.36
CA PHE A 388 3.22 19.50 -2.04
C PHE A 388 2.28 20.70 -1.85
N LEU A 389 2.22 21.24 -0.62
CA LEU A 389 1.45 22.44 -0.33
C LEU A 389 1.95 23.64 -1.14
N ASP A 390 3.26 23.82 -1.25
CA ASP A 390 3.89 24.86 -2.07
C ASP A 390 3.52 24.69 -3.55
N ALA A 391 3.50 23.45 -4.05
CA ALA A 391 3.13 23.17 -5.44
C ALA A 391 1.65 23.52 -5.71
N ILE A 392 0.74 23.17 -4.79
CA ILE A 392 -0.68 23.55 -4.88
C ILE A 392 -0.87 25.07 -4.77
N GLU A 393 -0.16 25.75 -3.89
CA GLU A 393 -0.31 27.19 -3.70
C GLU A 393 0.16 27.97 -4.93
N ILE A 394 1.26 27.54 -5.55
CA ILE A 394 1.84 28.19 -6.74
C ILE A 394 0.98 27.95 -7.97
N ALA A 395 0.43 26.74 -8.12
CA ALA A 395 -0.30 26.38 -9.34
C ALA A 395 -1.35 25.29 -9.13
N SER A 396 -2.28 25.50 -8.19
CA SER A 396 -3.36 24.56 -7.81
C SER A 396 -4.01 23.90 -9.03
N GLU A 397 -4.52 24.70 -9.97
CA GLU A 397 -5.16 24.17 -11.18
C GLU A 397 -4.21 23.36 -12.05
N LYS A 398 -2.93 23.74 -12.16
CA LYS A 398 -1.95 22.98 -12.97
C LYS A 398 -1.47 21.72 -12.27
N VAL A 399 -1.33 21.73 -10.95
CA VAL A 399 -0.94 20.56 -10.17
C VAL A 399 -2.07 19.53 -10.18
N TRP A 400 -3.30 19.96 -9.91
CA TRP A 400 -4.46 19.08 -10.02
C TRP A 400 -4.75 18.67 -11.47
N ALA A 401 -4.58 19.55 -12.45
CA ALA A 401 -4.68 19.17 -13.86
C ALA A 401 -3.56 18.21 -14.28
N PHE A 402 -2.35 18.31 -13.73
CA PHE A 402 -1.26 17.38 -14.00
C PHE A 402 -1.53 16.00 -13.40
N ILE A 403 -1.97 15.95 -12.14
CA ILE A 403 -2.39 14.71 -11.48
C ILE A 403 -3.57 14.08 -12.25
N ASN A 404 -4.60 14.86 -12.53
CA ASN A 404 -5.77 14.41 -13.29
C ASN A 404 -5.40 14.02 -14.73
N ALA A 405 -4.44 14.69 -15.37
CA ALA A 405 -3.96 14.33 -16.70
C ALA A 405 -3.13 13.05 -16.67
N ILE A 406 -2.33 12.78 -15.64
CA ILE A 406 -1.66 11.47 -15.49
C ILE A 406 -2.69 10.35 -15.35
N LEU A 407 -3.73 10.57 -14.54
CA LEU A 407 -4.82 9.62 -14.33
C LEU A 407 -5.68 9.44 -15.60
N ALA A 408 -6.03 10.53 -16.28
CA ALA A 408 -6.88 10.54 -17.48
C ALA A 408 -6.15 10.04 -18.72
N ARG A 409 -4.87 10.39 -18.92
CA ARG A 409 -4.03 9.86 -20.01
C ARG A 409 -3.80 8.36 -19.83
N GLY A 410 -3.82 7.89 -18.59
CA GLY A 410 -3.93 6.48 -18.23
C GLY A 410 -5.20 5.79 -18.71
N LYS A 411 -6.35 6.49 -18.66
CA LYS A 411 -7.64 6.04 -19.20
C LYS A 411 -7.74 6.16 -20.73
N GLU A 412 -7.25 7.25 -21.32
CA GLU A 412 -7.28 7.47 -22.78
C GLU A 412 -6.37 6.51 -23.55
N LEU A 413 -5.22 6.10 -23.00
CA LEU A 413 -4.40 5.03 -23.60
C LEU A 413 -5.10 3.67 -23.59
N TYR A 414 -6.03 3.46 -22.66
CA TYR A 414 -6.87 2.26 -22.57
C TYR A 414 -8.06 2.32 -23.57
N GLU A 415 -8.68 3.50 -23.74
CA GLU A 415 -9.78 3.71 -24.69
C GLU A 415 -9.30 3.82 -26.15
N HIS A 416 -8.11 4.37 -26.44
CA HIS A 416 -7.58 4.44 -27.81
C HIS A 416 -7.11 3.09 -28.37
N LYS A 417 -6.92 2.04 -27.55
CA LYS A 417 -6.70 0.66 -28.01
C LYS A 417 -8.00 -0.13 -28.26
N HIS A 418 -9.17 0.44 -27.94
CA HIS A 418 -10.46 -0.18 -28.25
C HIS A 418 -11.35 0.79 -29.03
N PRO A 419 -11.60 0.58 -30.34
CA PRO A 419 -12.60 1.39 -31.03
C PRO A 419 -13.94 1.22 -30.32
N ALA A 420 -14.61 2.35 -30.09
CA ALA A 420 -15.90 2.45 -29.43
C ALA A 420 -16.87 1.38 -29.96
N ARG A 421 -17.10 0.37 -29.13
CA ARG A 421 -18.11 -0.64 -29.41
C ARG A 421 -19.45 0.04 -29.15
N ASN A 422 -20.16 0.37 -30.23
CA ASN A 422 -21.52 0.92 -30.19
C ASN A 422 -22.33 0.20 -29.10
N ARG A 423 -22.74 0.96 -28.09
CA ARG A 423 -23.76 0.55 -27.13
C ARG A 423 -25.06 0.40 -27.90
N GLY A 424 -25.34 -0.82 -28.36
CA GLY A 424 -26.69 -1.26 -28.63
C GLY A 424 -27.44 -1.29 -27.31
N GLN A 425 -28.49 -0.48 -27.24
CA GLN A 425 -29.56 -0.61 -26.27
C GLN A 425 -29.98 -2.08 -26.19
N ASP A 426 -30.13 -2.59 -24.96
CA ASP A 426 -31.38 -3.21 -24.53
C ASP A 426 -31.38 -3.29 -23.01
N MET A 427 -32.41 -2.70 -22.44
CA MET A 427 -32.75 -2.72 -21.03
C MET A 427 -33.39 -4.06 -20.62
N GLU A 428 -33.44 -4.30 -19.30
CA GLU A 428 -34.39 -5.17 -18.56
C GLU A 428 -34.14 -6.70 -18.67
N ILE A 429 -34.01 -7.53 -17.63
CA ILE A 429 -34.24 -7.50 -16.16
C ILE A 429 -33.07 -8.24 -15.48
#